data_AF-A0A670IQ24-F1
#
_entry.id   AF-A0A670IQ24-F1
#
_cell.length_a   1.000
_cell.length_b   1.000
_cell.length_c   1.000
_cell.angle_alpha   90.00
_cell.angle_beta   90.00
_cell.angle_gamma   90.00
#
_symmetry.space_group_name_H-M   'P 1'
#
loop_
_entity.id
_entity.type
_entity.pdbx_description
1 polymer ?
#
loop_
_entity_poly.entity_id
_entity_poly.type
_entity_poly.pdbx_seq_one_letter_code
_entity_poly.pdbx_strand_id
1 'polypeptide(L)'
;HVVRLLPCLKYYHTTLIAEERNLQNSLVEYARSTKKMIRNMMDDHQSSLDYLSDQVNELMSRVMILNTELSRKPIDVFPHRAVQSHGLDCSDIKDTIGSVTKTPSGLYIIHPEGSSYPFEVLCEMDFRGGGWTVIQKRTEGLVEFQRTWSDYLTGFGDLEGEFWLGLRNIFHIANQKTASFMLYVDLEAEDDTYAYASYDSFWLEDEACSFKIHLGRYSGNAGDAFRGYRKQDNQNTSPFSTFDMDNDGCNPACSLQEQPVKSCSNFSEKTGWWFSQCGLANLNGVHRVTRRMLATGIRWETWTVNDKPVKIRSVSMKIRRTYFK
;
A
#
# COMPACT_ATOMS: atom_id res chain seq x y z
N HIS A 1 -39.42 11.48 -85.03
CA HIS A 1 -38.83 10.96 -83.78
C HIS A 1 -38.77 11.97 -82.61
N VAL A 2 -38.75 13.29 -82.82
CA VAL A 2 -38.58 14.29 -81.73
C VAL A 2 -39.86 14.56 -80.91
N VAL A 3 -41.06 14.38 -81.48
CA VAL A 3 -42.35 14.74 -80.81
C VAL A 3 -42.77 13.75 -79.70
N ARG A 4 -42.25 12.51 -79.67
CA ARG A 4 -42.60 11.50 -78.65
C ARG A 4 -41.76 11.58 -77.35
N LEU A 5 -40.68 12.37 -77.32
CA LEU A 5 -39.74 12.42 -76.18
C LEU A 5 -40.03 13.54 -75.16
N LEU A 6 -40.72 14.60 -75.58
CA LEU A 6 -41.08 15.75 -74.74
C LEU A 6 -41.89 15.41 -73.48
N PRO A 7 -42.90 14.51 -73.53
CA PRO A 7 -43.67 14.14 -72.34
C PRO A 7 -42.82 13.38 -71.30
N CYS A 8 -41.91 12.50 -71.75
CA CYS A 8 -41.00 11.77 -70.88
C CYS A 8 -40.01 12.72 -70.19
N LEU A 9 -39.41 13.65 -70.94
CA LEU A 9 -38.50 14.67 -70.38
C LEU A 9 -39.17 15.55 -69.33
N LYS A 10 -40.43 15.98 -69.57
CA LYS A 10 -41.21 16.71 -68.56
C LYS A 10 -41.47 15.88 -67.32
N TYR A 11 -41.83 14.60 -67.47
CA TYR A 11 -42.05 13.68 -66.36
C TYR A 11 -40.78 13.50 -65.51
N TYR A 12 -39.64 13.18 -66.13
CA TYR A 12 -38.35 13.05 -65.43
C TYR A 12 -37.94 14.34 -64.71
N HIS A 13 -38.13 15.50 -65.36
CA HIS A 13 -37.82 16.79 -64.73
C HIS A 13 -38.71 17.07 -63.51
N THR A 14 -40.01 16.75 -63.59
CA THR A 14 -40.90 16.89 -62.43
C THR A 14 -40.58 15.91 -61.30
N THR A 15 -40.16 14.68 -61.62
CA THR A 15 -39.75 13.68 -60.62
C THR A 15 -38.44 14.10 -59.94
N LEU A 16 -37.45 14.60 -60.70
CA LEU A 16 -36.19 15.12 -60.17
C LEU A 16 -36.42 16.30 -59.21
N ILE A 17 -37.29 17.24 -59.57
CA ILE A 17 -37.66 18.36 -58.67
C ILE A 17 -38.33 17.85 -57.40
N ALA A 18 -39.19 16.83 -57.50
CA ALA A 18 -39.85 16.25 -56.35
C ALA A 18 -38.86 15.52 -55.42
N GLU A 19 -37.90 14.77 -55.99
CA GLU A 19 -36.82 14.12 -55.25
C GLU A 19 -35.87 15.12 -54.59
N GLU A 20 -35.47 16.18 -55.29
CA GLU A 20 -34.63 17.24 -54.74
C GLU A 20 -35.33 17.93 -53.55
N ARG A 21 -36.63 18.22 -53.69
CA ARG A 21 -37.42 18.81 -52.60
C ARG A 21 -37.56 17.87 -51.41
N ASN A 22 -37.69 16.57 -51.65
CA ASN A 22 -37.75 15.57 -50.59
C ASN A 22 -36.41 15.44 -49.85
N LEU A 23 -35.29 15.47 -50.59
CA LEU A 23 -33.94 15.46 -50.02
C LEU A 23 -33.68 16.72 -49.18
N GLN A 24 -34.07 17.90 -49.67
CA GLN A 24 -33.98 19.16 -48.91
C GLN A 24 -34.79 19.10 -47.62
N ASN A 25 -36.01 18.56 -47.65
CA ASN A 25 -36.83 18.40 -46.45
C ASN A 25 -36.18 17.44 -45.44
N SER A 26 -35.66 16.30 -45.91
CA SER A 26 -34.96 15.33 -45.07
C SER A 26 -33.68 15.91 -44.42
N LEU A 27 -32.91 16.71 -45.17
CA LEU A 27 -31.75 17.44 -44.64
C LEU A 27 -32.14 18.44 -43.55
N VAL A 28 -33.25 19.15 -43.73
CA VAL A 28 -33.76 20.11 -42.72
C VAL A 28 -34.22 19.38 -41.46
N GLU A 29 -34.91 18.24 -41.59
CA GLU A 29 -35.32 17.42 -40.44
C GLU A 29 -34.12 16.84 -39.70
N TYR A 30 -33.14 16.31 -40.44
CA TYR A 30 -31.89 15.82 -39.86
C TYR A 30 -31.17 16.93 -39.10
N ALA A 31 -31.00 18.12 -39.70
CA ALA A 31 -30.36 19.26 -39.05
C ALA A 31 -31.10 19.71 -37.77
N ARG A 32 -32.44 19.68 -37.77
CA ARG A 32 -33.25 19.96 -36.56
C ARG A 32 -33.05 18.91 -35.48
N SER A 33 -33.05 17.62 -35.87
CA SER A 33 -32.84 16.50 -34.95
C SER A 33 -31.47 16.58 -34.28
N THR A 34 -30.41 16.76 -35.07
CA THR A 34 -29.03 16.88 -34.57
C THR A 34 -28.86 18.10 -33.68
N LYS A 35 -29.46 19.25 -34.03
CA LYS A 35 -29.46 20.45 -33.18
C LYS A 35 -30.16 20.20 -31.83
N LYS A 36 -31.27 19.46 -31.82
CA LYS A 36 -31.98 19.09 -30.59
C LYS A 36 -31.13 18.14 -29.74
N MET A 37 -30.50 17.15 -30.36
CA MET A 37 -29.61 16.20 -29.67
C MET A 37 -28.42 16.92 -29.02
N ILE A 38 -27.75 17.82 -29.74
CA ILE A 38 -26.62 18.60 -29.20
C ILE A 38 -27.07 19.46 -28.01
N ARG A 39 -28.24 20.11 -28.11
CA ARG A 39 -28.77 20.92 -27.00
C ARG A 39 -29.02 20.05 -25.76
N ASN A 40 -29.69 18.91 -25.93
CA ASN A 40 -29.94 18.00 -24.81
C ASN A 40 -28.64 17.49 -24.18
N MET A 41 -27.62 17.14 -24.98
CA MET A 41 -26.32 16.74 -24.45
C MET A 41 -25.60 17.87 -23.71
N MET A 42 -25.70 19.11 -24.20
CA MET A 42 -25.17 20.28 -23.49
C MET A 42 -25.88 20.49 -22.15
N ASP A 43 -27.21 20.35 -22.11
CA ASP A 43 -28.00 20.51 -20.89
C ASP A 43 -27.64 19.41 -19.86
N ASP A 44 -27.49 18.15 -20.29
CA ASP A 44 -27.05 17.03 -19.43
C ASP A 44 -25.62 17.24 -18.90
N HIS A 45 -24.71 17.72 -19.74
CA HIS A 45 -23.35 18.04 -19.32
C HIS A 45 -23.32 19.21 -18.33
N GLN A 46 -24.14 20.25 -18.55
CA GLN A 46 -24.25 21.37 -17.63
C GLN A 46 -24.78 20.90 -16.27
N SER A 47 -25.83 20.09 -16.24
CA SER A 47 -26.36 19.53 -15.00
C SER A 47 -25.33 18.67 -14.25
N SER A 48 -24.51 17.91 -14.98
CA SER A 48 -23.43 17.11 -14.38
C SER A 48 -22.32 17.99 -13.79
N LEU A 49 -21.96 19.08 -14.47
CA LEU A 49 -20.98 20.06 -13.97
C LEU A 49 -21.49 20.79 -12.73
N ASP A 50 -22.77 21.17 -12.72
CA ASP A 50 -23.39 21.83 -11.57
C ASP A 50 -23.40 20.89 -10.35
N TYR A 51 -23.76 19.62 -10.54
CA TYR A 51 -23.69 18.60 -9.48
C TYR A 51 -22.26 18.42 -8.93
N LEU A 52 -21.26 18.33 -9.82
CA LEU A 52 -19.86 18.23 -9.41
C LEU A 52 -19.39 19.48 -8.65
N SER A 53 -19.80 20.66 -9.10
CA SER A 53 -19.51 21.93 -8.42
C SER A 53 -20.08 21.95 -7.01
N ASP A 54 -21.33 21.51 -6.84
CA ASP A 54 -21.98 21.40 -5.53
C ASP A 54 -21.24 20.42 -4.60
N GLN A 55 -20.82 19.27 -5.12
CA GLN A 55 -20.01 18.31 -4.35
C GLN A 55 -18.65 18.89 -3.92
N VAL A 56 -17.98 19.65 -4.80
CA VAL A 56 -16.72 20.33 -4.46
C VAL A 56 -16.95 21.40 -3.40
N ASN A 57 -18.02 22.19 -3.50
CA ASN A 57 -18.35 23.21 -2.51
C ASN A 57 -18.69 22.60 -1.14
N GLU A 58 -19.42 21.48 -1.12
CA GLU A 58 -19.71 20.74 0.10
C GLU A 58 -18.42 20.21 0.74
N LEU A 59 -17.53 19.61 -0.06
CA LEU A 59 -16.25 19.10 0.43
C LEU A 59 -15.37 20.23 0.97
N MET A 60 -15.30 21.36 0.27
CA MET A 60 -14.55 22.54 0.71
C MET A 60 -15.11 23.12 2.02
N SER A 61 -16.43 23.10 2.20
CA SER A 61 -17.08 23.47 3.47
C SER A 61 -16.68 22.52 4.60
N ARG A 62 -16.70 21.20 4.36
CA ARG A 62 -16.26 20.19 5.34
C ARG A 62 -14.78 20.36 5.71
N VAL A 63 -13.92 20.58 4.71
CA VAL A 63 -12.48 20.86 4.93
C VAL A 63 -12.29 22.14 5.73
N MET A 64 -13.06 23.20 5.44
CA MET A 64 -13.00 24.45 6.19
C MET A 64 -13.43 24.25 7.65
N ILE A 65 -14.49 23.47 7.90
CA ILE A 65 -14.93 23.11 9.26
C ILE A 65 -13.82 22.35 9.98
N LEU A 66 -13.27 21.29 9.38
CA LEU A 66 -12.15 20.52 9.93
C LEU A 66 -10.93 21.41 10.21
N ASN A 67 -10.61 22.35 9.32
CA ASN A 67 -9.49 23.27 9.50
C ASN A 67 -9.76 24.29 10.63
N THR A 68 -11.01 24.72 10.82
CA THR A 68 -11.40 25.52 11.98
C THR A 68 -11.41 24.73 13.27
N GLU A 69 -11.73 23.43 13.25
CA GLU A 69 -11.62 22.54 14.41
C GLU A 69 -10.14 22.30 14.78
N LEU A 70 -9.27 22.12 13.79
CA LEU A 70 -7.82 22.05 13.97
C LEU A 70 -7.24 23.38 14.51
N SER A 71 -7.72 24.52 14.02
CA SER A 71 -7.31 25.85 14.50
C SER A 71 -7.93 26.23 15.86
N ARG A 72 -9.07 25.64 16.24
CA ARG A 72 -9.75 25.85 17.53
C ARG A 72 -9.28 24.92 18.63
N LYS A 73 -8.57 23.82 18.31
CA LYS A 73 -7.70 23.19 19.31
C LYS A 73 -6.70 24.27 19.72
N PRO A 74 -6.73 24.75 20.97
CA PRO A 74 -5.63 25.57 21.43
C PRO A 74 -4.38 24.72 21.22
N ILE A 75 -3.35 25.29 20.60
CA ILE A 75 -1.98 24.93 20.98
C ILE A 75 -1.90 25.41 22.41
N ASP A 76 -2.43 24.60 23.32
CA ASP A 76 -2.14 24.72 24.71
C ASP A 76 -0.64 24.41 24.72
N VAL A 77 0.15 25.47 24.90
CA VAL A 77 1.55 25.37 25.30
C VAL A 77 1.50 24.78 26.69
N PHE A 78 1.16 23.49 26.75
CA PHE A 78 1.35 22.68 27.92
C PHE A 78 2.84 22.84 28.25
N PRO A 79 3.20 23.17 29.50
CA PRO A 79 4.58 22.98 29.91
C PRO A 79 4.91 21.54 29.51
N HIS A 80 5.99 21.32 28.75
CA HIS A 80 6.43 19.99 28.32
C HIS A 80 6.50 19.07 29.54
N ARG A 81 5.37 18.45 29.91
CA ARG A 81 5.36 17.22 30.66
C ARG A 81 5.95 16.26 29.67
N ALA A 82 7.15 15.78 29.99
CA ALA A 82 7.75 14.68 29.26
C ALA A 82 6.64 13.63 29.06
N VAL A 83 6.34 13.32 27.81
CA VAL A 83 5.38 12.28 27.48
C VAL A 83 5.90 11.03 28.18
N GLN A 84 5.20 10.60 29.24
CA GLN A 84 5.63 9.43 30.00
C GLN A 84 5.42 8.22 29.12
N SER A 85 6.52 7.55 28.78
CA SER A 85 6.46 6.26 28.09
C SER A 85 5.76 5.24 28.98
N HIS A 86 4.96 4.38 28.37
CA HIS A 86 4.30 3.27 29.05
C HIS A 86 5.26 2.12 29.35
N GLY A 87 6.37 2.04 28.60
CA GLY A 87 7.42 1.03 28.75
C GLY A 87 8.47 1.14 27.64
N LEU A 88 9.40 0.20 27.61
CA LEU A 88 10.46 0.13 26.59
C LEU A 88 9.94 -0.41 25.24
N ASP A 89 8.96 -1.32 25.29
CA ASP A 89 8.27 -1.91 24.14
C ASP A 89 6.96 -2.57 24.61
N CYS A 90 6.21 -3.17 23.68
CA CYS A 90 4.92 -3.77 24.02
C CYS A 90 5.03 -4.98 24.94
N SER A 91 6.17 -5.71 24.94
CA SER A 91 6.39 -6.83 25.86
C SER A 91 6.60 -6.32 27.28
N ASP A 92 7.42 -5.28 27.43
CA ASP A 92 7.66 -4.60 28.71
C ASP A 92 6.39 -3.98 29.31
N ILE A 93 5.58 -3.31 28.48
CA ILE A 93 4.26 -2.79 28.87
C ILE A 93 3.37 -3.93 29.35
N LYS A 94 3.30 -5.02 28.60
CA LYS A 94 2.49 -6.18 28.97
C LYS A 94 2.94 -6.78 30.29
N ASP A 95 4.24 -6.93 30.53
CA ASP A 95 4.72 -7.60 31.74
C ASP A 95 4.61 -6.69 32.97
N THR A 96 4.74 -5.37 32.79
CA THR A 96 4.59 -4.38 33.87
C THR A 96 3.12 -4.12 34.21
N ILE A 97 2.29 -3.78 33.22
CA ILE A 97 0.88 -3.41 33.42
C ILE A 97 -0.01 -4.64 33.54
N GLY A 98 0.29 -5.69 32.76
CA GLY A 98 -0.46 -6.96 32.75
C GLY A 98 -0.40 -7.72 34.08
N SER A 99 0.56 -7.38 34.95
CA SER A 99 0.63 -7.90 36.32
C SER A 99 -0.48 -7.37 37.22
N VAL A 100 -1.13 -6.25 36.85
CA VAL A 100 -2.17 -5.56 37.65
C VAL A 100 -3.56 -5.72 37.02
N THR A 101 -3.69 -5.54 35.70
CA THR A 101 -4.97 -5.66 34.96
C THR A 101 -4.74 -6.15 33.53
N LYS A 102 -5.78 -6.66 32.86
CA LYS A 102 -5.68 -7.05 31.44
C LYS A 102 -5.35 -5.81 30.59
N THR A 103 -4.14 -5.77 30.01
CA THR A 103 -3.70 -4.71 29.11
C THR A 103 -4.38 -4.85 27.74
N PRO A 104 -5.15 -3.84 27.26
CA PRO A 104 -5.84 -3.94 25.97
C PRO A 104 -4.87 -3.75 24.80
N SER A 105 -5.20 -4.32 23.63
CA SER A 105 -4.52 -3.98 22.38
C SER A 105 -4.83 -2.52 21.99
N GLY A 106 -3.87 -1.81 21.39
CA GLY A 106 -4.04 -0.41 21.02
C GLY A 106 -2.73 0.34 20.84
N LEU A 107 -2.82 1.67 20.73
CA LEU A 107 -1.66 2.55 20.62
C LEU A 107 -1.04 2.81 21.98
N TYR A 108 0.29 2.70 22.04
CA TYR A 108 1.07 2.99 23.23
C TYR A 108 2.30 3.79 22.86
N ILE A 109 2.74 4.63 23.79
CA ILE A 109 4.00 5.37 23.67
C ILE A 109 5.09 4.58 24.37
N ILE A 110 6.16 4.24 23.65
CA ILE A 110 7.31 3.50 24.16
C ILE A 110 8.58 4.36 24.10
N HIS A 111 9.57 4.02 24.94
CA HIS A 111 10.90 4.62 24.89
C HIS A 111 11.98 3.53 24.93
N PRO A 112 12.30 2.89 23.80
CA PRO A 112 13.32 1.85 23.74
C PRO A 112 14.71 2.37 24.13
N GLU A 113 15.56 1.47 24.63
CA GLU A 113 16.95 1.80 24.96
C GLU A 113 17.69 2.41 23.75
N GLY A 114 18.30 3.57 23.95
CA GLY A 114 19.12 4.23 22.93
C GLY A 114 18.33 5.05 21.90
N SER A 115 16.99 5.08 21.93
CA SER A 115 16.24 6.03 21.12
C SER A 115 16.29 7.44 21.74
N SER A 116 16.41 8.46 20.90
CA SER A 116 16.53 9.86 21.34
C SER A 116 15.24 10.42 21.93
N TYR A 117 14.09 9.90 21.51
CA TYR A 117 12.76 10.35 21.94
C TYR A 117 11.79 9.15 22.05
N PRO A 118 10.75 9.26 22.91
CA PRO A 118 9.65 8.31 22.94
C PRO A 118 8.80 8.44 21.67
N PHE A 119 8.21 7.33 21.22
CA PHE A 119 7.37 7.29 20.02
C PHE A 119 6.20 6.32 20.18
N GLU A 120 5.16 6.52 19.38
CA GLU A 120 3.95 5.71 19.40
C GLU A 120 4.11 4.42 18.59
N VAL A 121 3.51 3.33 19.07
CA VAL A 121 3.47 2.03 18.41
C VAL A 121 2.10 1.38 18.61
N LEU A 122 1.72 0.51 17.67
CA LEU A 122 0.59 -0.39 17.85
C LEU A 122 1.05 -1.64 18.62
N CYS A 123 0.44 -1.88 19.79
CA CYS A 123 0.63 -3.09 20.57
C CYS A 123 -0.56 -4.05 20.43
N GLU A 124 -0.29 -5.30 20.05
CA GLU A 124 -1.26 -6.38 20.15
C GLU A 124 -1.05 -7.18 21.45
N MET A 125 -1.98 -7.01 22.38
CA MET A 125 -1.93 -7.62 23.71
C MET A 125 -2.77 -8.90 23.82
N ASP A 126 -3.75 -9.08 22.94
CA ASP A 126 -4.63 -10.25 22.93
C ASP A 126 -4.13 -11.38 22.02
N PHE A 127 -3.27 -11.07 21.05
CA PHE A 127 -2.78 -12.02 20.04
C PHE A 127 -1.66 -12.92 20.59
N ARG A 128 -1.85 -14.25 20.53
CA ARG A 128 -0.84 -15.29 20.84
C ARG A 128 0.02 -15.00 22.10
N GLY A 129 -0.63 -14.67 23.21
CA GLY A 129 0.03 -14.38 24.48
C GLY A 129 0.53 -12.94 24.63
N GLY A 130 0.17 -12.05 23.69
CA GLY A 130 0.34 -10.61 23.78
C GLY A 130 1.79 -10.11 23.74
N GLY A 131 1.94 -8.80 23.92
CA GLY A 131 3.24 -8.11 23.99
C GLY A 131 3.88 -7.87 22.64
N TRP A 132 3.12 -7.95 21.55
CA TRP A 132 3.62 -7.77 20.19
C TRP A 132 3.65 -6.29 19.83
N THR A 133 4.78 -5.81 19.38
CA THR A 133 4.92 -4.52 18.71
C THR A 133 4.78 -4.72 17.21
N VAL A 134 3.74 -4.15 16.61
CA VAL A 134 3.54 -4.21 15.15
C VAL A 134 4.47 -3.20 14.49
N ILE A 135 5.30 -3.67 13.55
CA ILE A 135 6.33 -2.86 12.88
C ILE A 135 5.96 -2.53 11.42
N GLN A 136 5.06 -3.31 10.84
CA GLN A 136 4.50 -3.06 9.52
C GLN A 136 3.11 -3.70 9.45
N LYS A 137 2.16 -3.02 8.83
CA LYS A 137 0.82 -3.56 8.54
C LYS A 137 0.35 -3.15 7.15
N ARG A 138 -0.15 -4.12 6.37
CA ARG A 138 -0.81 -3.96 5.07
C ARG A 138 -2.20 -4.57 5.08
N THR A 139 -3.16 -3.89 4.45
CA THR A 139 -4.55 -4.33 4.31
C THR A 139 -5.09 -3.96 2.92
N GLU A 140 -5.76 -2.83 2.77
CA GLU A 140 -6.53 -2.47 1.56
C GLU A 140 -5.71 -1.68 0.52
N GLY A 141 -4.45 -1.34 0.83
CA GLY A 141 -3.56 -0.60 -0.07
C GLY A 141 -3.88 0.90 -0.20
N LEU A 142 -4.41 1.50 0.88
CA LEU A 142 -4.68 2.94 0.95
C LEU A 142 -3.41 3.76 1.18
N VAL A 143 -2.36 3.16 1.74
CA VAL A 143 -1.08 3.84 1.99
C VAL A 143 -0.05 3.43 0.93
N GLU A 144 0.58 4.43 0.31
CA GLU A 144 1.64 4.20 -0.66
C GLU A 144 2.95 3.77 0.04
N PHE A 145 3.45 2.58 -0.32
CA PHE A 145 4.75 2.04 0.12
C PHE A 145 5.90 2.35 -0.87
N GLN A 146 5.61 3.10 -1.95
CA GLN A 146 6.58 3.56 -2.95
C GLN A 146 7.35 4.77 -2.43
N ARG A 147 8.13 4.55 -1.37
CA ARG A 147 8.70 5.60 -0.52
C ARG A 147 10.21 5.64 -0.61
N THR A 148 10.78 6.82 -0.34
CA THR A 148 12.22 7.07 -0.39
C THR A 148 12.96 6.39 0.76
N TRP A 149 14.29 6.33 0.69
CA TRP A 149 15.12 5.88 1.82
C TRP A 149 14.77 6.66 3.09
N SER A 150 14.69 7.99 2.97
CA SER A 150 14.38 8.87 4.10
C SER A 150 13.04 8.54 4.75
N ASP A 151 12.01 8.26 3.97
CA ASP A 151 10.69 7.88 4.48
C ASP A 151 10.74 6.52 5.20
N TYR A 152 11.46 5.53 4.64
CA TYR A 152 11.64 4.23 5.28
C TYR A 152 12.47 4.30 6.57
N LEU A 153 13.37 5.27 6.70
CA LEU A 153 14.11 5.53 7.94
C LEU A 153 13.18 5.99 9.07
N THR A 154 12.31 6.96 8.79
CA THR A 154 11.47 7.63 9.78
C THR A 154 10.13 6.94 10.03
N GLY A 155 9.63 6.19 9.05
CA GLY A 155 8.29 5.61 9.06
C GLY A 155 7.26 6.46 8.32
N PHE A 156 6.15 5.83 7.98
CA PHE A 156 5.03 6.45 7.26
C PHE A 156 3.73 5.63 7.46
N GLY A 157 2.59 6.25 7.14
CA GLY A 157 1.27 5.64 7.26
C GLY A 157 0.58 5.97 8.58
N ASP A 158 -0.44 5.18 8.91
CA ASP A 158 -1.28 5.34 10.10
C ASP A 158 -1.19 4.05 10.94
N LEU A 159 -0.81 4.18 12.21
CA LEU A 159 -0.66 3.04 13.13
C LEU A 159 -1.97 2.28 13.36
N GLU A 160 -3.14 2.91 13.17
CA GLU A 160 -4.44 2.25 13.23
C GLU A 160 -4.82 1.59 11.88
N GLY A 161 -4.19 2.02 10.79
CA GLY A 161 -4.40 1.55 9.42
C GLY A 161 -3.22 0.74 8.87
N GLU A 162 -2.71 1.16 7.71
CA GLU A 162 -1.50 0.63 7.09
C GLU A 162 -0.30 1.53 7.42
N PHE A 163 0.84 0.93 7.75
CA PHE A 163 2.02 1.69 8.10
C PHE A 163 3.32 0.89 7.99
N TRP A 164 4.42 1.65 7.97
CA TRP A 164 5.76 1.19 8.23
C TRP A 164 6.32 2.00 9.41
N LEU A 165 6.74 1.33 10.49
CA LEU A 165 7.12 2.00 11.73
C LEU A 165 8.38 2.88 11.60
N GLY A 166 9.23 2.60 10.61
CA GLY A 166 10.51 3.27 10.39
C GLY A 166 11.69 2.41 10.84
N LEU A 167 12.72 2.29 10.01
CA LEU A 167 13.88 1.43 10.26
C LEU A 167 14.62 1.83 11.54
N ARG A 168 14.73 3.12 11.85
CA ARG A 168 15.37 3.60 13.08
C ARG A 168 14.60 3.16 14.32
N ASN A 169 13.27 3.29 14.30
CA ASN A 169 12.41 2.86 15.40
C ASN A 169 12.48 1.34 15.59
N ILE A 170 12.42 0.58 14.50
CA ILE A 170 12.53 -0.89 14.53
C ILE A 170 13.89 -1.32 15.08
N PHE A 171 14.99 -0.70 14.64
CA PHE A 171 16.34 -0.95 15.15
C PHE A 171 16.41 -0.71 16.66
N HIS A 172 15.93 0.44 17.16
CA HIS A 172 15.96 0.75 18.59
C HIS A 172 15.15 -0.24 19.43
N ILE A 173 14.03 -0.77 18.91
CA ILE A 173 13.26 -1.80 19.61
C ILE A 173 14.01 -3.13 19.60
N ALA A 174 14.41 -3.61 18.42
CA ALA A 174 14.93 -4.97 18.22
C ALA A 174 16.36 -5.18 18.74
N ASN A 175 17.12 -4.10 18.95
CA ASN A 175 18.53 -4.14 19.36
C ASN A 175 18.75 -3.64 20.80
N GLN A 176 17.73 -3.66 21.66
CA GLN A 176 17.89 -3.38 23.10
C GLN A 176 18.87 -4.36 23.73
N LYS A 177 19.77 -3.89 24.61
CA LYS A 177 20.91 -4.69 25.09
C LYS A 177 20.49 -5.81 26.05
N THR A 178 19.37 -5.60 26.73
CA THR A 178 18.85 -6.47 27.79
C THR A 178 17.83 -7.49 27.29
N ALA A 179 17.50 -7.45 25.99
CA ALA A 179 16.46 -8.29 25.40
C ALA A 179 16.87 -8.83 24.03
N SER A 180 16.25 -9.93 23.63
CA SER A 180 16.27 -10.42 22.25
C SER A 180 14.84 -10.45 21.74
N PHE A 181 14.67 -10.35 20.42
CA PHE A 181 13.35 -10.27 19.81
C PHE A 181 13.14 -11.41 18.83
N MET A 182 11.90 -11.88 18.73
CA MET A 182 11.45 -12.74 17.65
C MET A 182 10.63 -11.92 16.65
N LEU A 183 10.66 -12.33 15.37
CA LEU A 183 9.78 -11.79 14.33
C LEU A 183 8.64 -12.76 14.07
N TYR A 184 7.44 -12.23 13.91
CA TYR A 184 6.26 -12.95 13.46
C TYR A 184 5.63 -12.21 12.28
N VAL A 185 5.40 -12.95 11.20
CA VAL A 185 4.72 -12.49 9.99
C VAL A 185 3.40 -13.22 9.91
N ASP A 186 2.31 -12.47 9.95
CA ASP A 186 0.94 -12.96 9.90
C ASP A 186 0.38 -12.67 8.51
N LEU A 187 -0.04 -13.69 7.77
CA LEU A 187 -0.45 -13.62 6.38
C LEU A 187 -1.90 -14.05 6.23
N GLU A 188 -2.66 -13.31 5.45
CA GLU A 188 -4.04 -13.61 5.12
C GLU A 188 -4.24 -13.55 3.61
N ALA A 189 -4.87 -14.56 3.04
CA ALA A 189 -5.16 -14.66 1.62
C ALA A 189 -6.49 -14.02 1.24
N GLU A 190 -6.71 -13.80 -0.06
CA GLU A 190 -8.00 -13.35 -0.60
C GLU A 190 -9.16 -14.33 -0.33
N ASP A 191 -8.87 -15.61 -0.10
CA ASP A 191 -9.84 -16.67 0.20
C ASP A 191 -10.02 -16.93 1.71
N ASP A 192 -9.62 -15.96 2.55
CA ASP A 192 -9.67 -16.02 4.02
C ASP A 192 -8.85 -17.17 4.64
N THR A 193 -7.88 -17.73 3.89
CA THR A 193 -6.91 -18.66 4.46
C THR A 193 -5.76 -17.92 5.14
N TYR A 194 -5.27 -18.47 6.25
CA TYR A 194 -4.22 -17.86 7.06
C TYR A 194 -2.94 -18.69 7.04
N ALA A 195 -1.81 -18.00 6.99
CA ALA A 195 -0.50 -18.59 7.19
C ALA A 195 0.39 -17.68 8.04
N TYR A 196 1.48 -18.23 8.53
CA TYR A 196 2.46 -17.45 9.27
C TYR A 196 3.89 -17.94 9.04
N ALA A 197 4.81 -17.02 9.27
CA ALA A 197 6.23 -17.27 9.36
C ALA A 197 6.76 -16.63 10.64
N SER A 198 7.53 -17.37 11.43
CA SER A 198 8.12 -16.88 12.66
C SER A 198 9.61 -17.19 12.70
N TYR A 199 10.38 -16.28 13.26
CA TYR A 199 11.84 -16.39 13.42
C TYR A 199 12.17 -16.15 14.89
N ASP A 200 12.84 -17.10 15.53
CA ASP A 200 13.14 -17.04 16.97
C ASP A 200 14.18 -15.98 17.38
N SER A 201 14.79 -15.32 16.40
CA SER A 201 15.66 -14.15 16.57
C SER A 201 15.42 -13.16 15.43
N PHE A 202 15.41 -11.87 15.76
CA PHE A 202 15.28 -10.75 14.85
C PHE A 202 16.04 -9.56 15.41
N TRP A 203 16.97 -9.02 14.62
CA TRP A 203 17.66 -7.77 14.89
C TRP A 203 18.16 -7.16 13.58
N LEU A 204 18.49 -5.87 13.61
CA LEU A 204 18.99 -5.14 12.46
C LEU A 204 20.40 -4.61 12.72
N GLU A 205 21.27 -4.57 11.73
CA GLU A 205 22.47 -3.74 11.81
C GLU A 205 22.09 -2.25 11.82
N ASP A 206 23.04 -1.38 12.10
CA ASP A 206 22.82 0.07 12.12
C ASP A 206 22.65 0.69 10.71
N GLU A 207 22.41 2.00 10.67
CA GLU A 207 22.24 2.76 9.42
C GLU A 207 23.50 2.73 8.55
N ALA A 208 24.71 2.68 9.14
CA ALA A 208 25.97 2.60 8.41
C ALA A 208 26.11 1.26 7.66
N CYS A 209 25.49 0.21 8.18
CA CYS A 209 25.35 -1.09 7.54
C CYS A 209 24.02 -1.24 6.80
N SER A 210 23.30 -0.15 6.53
CA SER A 210 22.04 -0.12 5.78
C SER A 210 20.96 -1.05 6.36
N PHE A 211 20.88 -1.16 7.69
CA PHE A 211 19.88 -1.96 8.40
C PHE A 211 19.79 -3.42 7.92
N LYS A 212 20.93 -4.08 7.72
CA LYS A 212 20.95 -5.52 7.38
C LYS A 212 20.10 -6.32 8.35
N ILE A 213 19.23 -7.16 7.82
CA ILE A 213 18.33 -7.99 8.63
C ILE A 213 19.02 -9.26 9.08
N HIS A 214 18.80 -9.66 10.33
CA HIS A 214 19.27 -10.93 10.86
C HIS A 214 18.12 -11.73 11.46
N LEU A 215 17.94 -12.95 10.95
CA LEU A 215 16.86 -13.85 11.30
C LEU A 215 17.37 -15.16 11.91
N GLY A 216 16.72 -15.57 13.00
CA GLY A 216 16.91 -16.85 13.68
C GLY A 216 16.23 -18.02 12.98
N ARG A 217 16.02 -19.13 13.70
CA ARG A 217 15.40 -20.33 13.16
C ARG A 217 13.95 -20.08 12.79
N TYR A 218 13.58 -20.55 11.61
CA TYR A 218 12.23 -20.46 11.08
C TYR A 218 11.28 -21.48 11.72
N SER A 219 10.04 -21.07 11.92
CA SER A 219 8.88 -21.94 12.16
C SER A 219 7.65 -21.31 11.52
N GLY A 220 6.82 -22.09 10.85
CA GLY A 220 5.63 -21.57 10.19
C GLY A 220 5.05 -22.55 9.18
N ASN A 221 3.86 -22.21 8.66
CA ASN A 221 3.20 -22.96 7.58
C ASN A 221 3.23 -22.21 6.24
N ALA A 222 3.79 -20.99 6.19
CA ALA A 222 3.92 -20.20 4.96
C ALA A 222 5.15 -20.55 4.11
N GLY A 223 6.04 -21.44 4.59
CA GLY A 223 7.39 -21.60 4.05
C GLY A 223 8.32 -20.41 4.39
N ASP A 224 9.64 -20.60 4.28
CA ASP A 224 10.64 -19.57 4.60
C ASP A 224 11.00 -18.77 3.34
N ALA A 225 10.20 -17.73 3.03
CA ALA A 225 10.46 -16.90 1.86
C ALA A 225 11.69 -15.99 2.00
N PHE A 226 12.11 -15.65 3.23
CA PHE A 226 13.33 -14.87 3.43
C PHE A 226 14.57 -15.69 3.06
N ARG A 227 14.62 -16.99 3.34
CA ARG A 227 15.74 -17.85 2.92
C ARG A 227 15.59 -18.39 1.51
N GLY A 228 14.33 -18.58 1.08
CA GLY A 228 14.00 -19.09 -0.24
C GLY A 228 14.51 -20.51 -0.51
N TYR A 229 14.65 -20.85 -1.78
CA TYR A 229 15.04 -22.21 -2.20
C TYR A 229 16.51 -22.30 -2.64
N ARG A 230 17.08 -21.18 -3.08
CA ARG A 230 18.43 -21.08 -3.61
C ARG A 230 19.24 -20.07 -2.81
N LYS A 231 20.56 -20.15 -2.90
CA LYS A 231 21.46 -19.25 -2.17
C LYS A 231 21.21 -17.77 -2.49
N GLN A 232 20.92 -17.45 -3.75
CA GLN A 232 20.61 -16.09 -4.19
C GLN A 232 19.25 -15.58 -3.73
N ASP A 233 18.33 -16.46 -3.33
CA ASP A 233 17.01 -16.05 -2.83
C ASP A 233 17.10 -15.56 -1.38
N ASN A 234 18.22 -15.85 -0.70
CA ASN A 234 18.38 -15.62 0.73
C ASN A 234 18.56 -14.13 1.04
N GLN A 235 17.50 -13.55 1.57
CA GLN A 235 17.37 -12.18 2.05
C GLN A 235 17.84 -12.01 3.50
N ASN A 236 18.09 -13.08 4.25
CA ASN A 236 18.76 -12.96 5.54
C ASN A 236 20.16 -12.35 5.34
N THR A 237 20.60 -11.51 6.26
CA THR A 237 21.86 -10.73 6.21
C THR A 237 21.95 -9.72 5.06
N SER A 238 20.85 -9.50 4.32
CA SER A 238 20.82 -8.54 3.22
C SER A 238 20.51 -7.14 3.73
N PRO A 239 21.16 -6.11 3.19
CA PRO A 239 20.88 -4.72 3.54
C PRO A 239 19.50 -4.29 3.01
N PHE A 240 18.89 -3.30 3.66
CA PHE A 240 17.68 -2.67 3.16
C PHE A 240 18.01 -1.84 1.92
N SER A 241 17.10 -1.82 0.95
CA SER A 241 17.24 -1.00 -0.27
C SER A 241 15.90 -0.34 -0.60
N THR A 242 15.97 0.87 -1.15
CA THR A 242 14.85 1.62 -1.72
C THR A 242 15.20 2.02 -3.16
N PHE A 243 14.31 2.72 -3.86
CA PHE A 243 14.52 3.03 -5.28
C PHE A 243 15.59 4.10 -5.49
N ASP A 244 15.86 4.89 -4.46
CA ASP A 244 16.83 5.97 -4.37
C ASP A 244 18.08 5.59 -3.57
N MET A 245 18.12 4.41 -2.94
CA MET A 245 19.30 3.85 -2.28
C MET A 245 19.40 2.33 -2.54
N ASP A 246 20.26 1.97 -3.49
CA ASP A 246 20.41 0.60 -3.97
C ASP A 246 21.52 -0.16 -3.23
N ASN A 247 21.13 -1.15 -2.43
CA ASN A 247 22.03 -2.07 -1.72
C ASN A 247 21.73 -3.54 -2.05
N ASP A 248 20.96 -3.84 -3.12
CA ASP A 248 20.29 -5.14 -3.30
C ASP A 248 21.17 -6.26 -3.91
N GLY A 249 22.41 -5.91 -4.25
CA GLY A 249 23.39 -6.83 -4.82
C GLY A 249 23.29 -7.02 -6.34
N CYS A 250 22.41 -6.30 -7.05
CA CYS A 250 22.26 -6.38 -8.51
C CYS A 250 23.14 -5.39 -9.28
N ASN A 251 24.46 -5.43 -9.08
CA ASN A 251 25.40 -4.58 -9.81
C ASN A 251 26.35 -5.41 -10.72
N PRO A 252 26.32 -5.24 -12.06
CA PRO A 252 25.51 -4.26 -12.82
C PRO A 252 24.07 -4.72 -13.10
N ALA A 253 23.78 -6.01 -12.93
CA ALA A 253 22.43 -6.58 -13.01
C ALA A 253 22.38 -7.99 -12.41
N CYS A 254 21.19 -8.39 -11.95
CA CYS A 254 20.80 -9.77 -11.69
C CYS A 254 19.96 -10.34 -12.84
N SER A 255 19.78 -11.66 -12.88
CA SER A 255 18.85 -12.31 -13.81
C SER A 255 17.65 -12.87 -13.06
N LEU A 256 16.48 -12.28 -13.29
CA LEU A 256 15.21 -12.76 -12.74
C LEU A 256 14.26 -13.08 -13.89
N GLN A 257 13.79 -14.33 -13.92
CA GLN A 257 12.92 -14.82 -15.00
C GLN A 257 13.48 -14.48 -16.40
N GLU A 258 14.79 -14.67 -16.57
CA GLU A 258 15.53 -14.38 -17.82
C GLU A 258 15.59 -12.89 -18.22
N GLN A 259 15.11 -11.99 -17.35
CA GLN A 259 15.20 -10.54 -17.55
C GLN A 259 16.35 -9.93 -16.72
N PRO A 260 17.14 -9.02 -17.28
CA PRO A 260 18.15 -8.29 -16.53
C PRO A 260 17.48 -7.29 -15.60
N VAL A 261 17.72 -7.41 -14.30
CA VAL A 261 17.23 -6.49 -13.27
C VAL A 261 18.42 -5.71 -12.71
N LYS A 262 18.40 -4.38 -12.88
CA LYS A 262 19.45 -3.48 -12.38
C LYS A 262 19.25 -3.05 -10.93
N SER A 263 17.99 -3.03 -10.48
CA SER A 263 17.59 -2.62 -9.15
C SER A 263 16.25 -3.26 -8.82
N CYS A 264 16.21 -4.01 -7.73
CA CYS A 264 15.09 -4.75 -7.22
C CYS A 264 13.98 -3.88 -6.69
N SER A 265 14.33 -2.75 -6.07
CA SER A 265 13.33 -1.76 -5.69
C SER A 265 12.64 -1.19 -6.92
N ASN A 266 13.38 -0.79 -7.96
CA ASN A 266 12.79 -0.30 -9.21
C ASN A 266 11.94 -1.37 -9.93
N PHE A 267 12.41 -2.62 -9.94
CA PHE A 267 11.64 -3.75 -10.46
C PHE A 267 10.36 -4.03 -9.64
N SER A 268 10.42 -3.82 -8.33
CA SER A 268 9.30 -4.02 -7.39
C SER A 268 8.52 -2.73 -7.16
N GLU A 269 8.27 -1.97 -8.24
CA GLU A 269 7.46 -0.76 -8.22
C GLU A 269 7.92 0.29 -7.20
N LYS A 270 9.23 0.47 -7.04
CA LYS A 270 9.88 1.45 -6.14
C LYS A 270 9.61 1.23 -4.65
N THR A 271 9.36 0.00 -4.24
CA THR A 271 9.15 -0.35 -2.83
C THR A 271 10.47 -0.57 -2.10
N GLY A 272 10.50 -0.36 -0.79
CA GLY A 272 11.68 -0.62 0.04
C GLY A 272 11.62 -1.99 0.67
N TRP A 273 12.72 -2.75 0.65
CA TRP A 273 12.80 -4.07 1.28
C TRP A 273 14.25 -4.55 1.47
N TRP A 274 14.43 -5.63 2.25
CA TRP A 274 15.68 -6.39 2.29
C TRP A 274 15.81 -7.28 1.05
N PHE A 275 16.16 -6.68 -0.08
CA PHE A 275 16.36 -7.39 -1.33
C PHE A 275 17.72 -8.12 -1.36
N SER A 276 17.73 -9.32 -1.93
CA SER A 276 18.93 -10.12 -2.20
C SER A 276 18.78 -10.69 -3.60
N GLN A 277 19.28 -9.99 -4.61
CA GLN A 277 18.87 -10.26 -5.99
C GLN A 277 17.33 -10.37 -6.13
N CYS A 278 16.67 -9.46 -5.40
CA CYS A 278 15.24 -9.30 -5.17
C CYS A 278 14.61 -10.34 -4.22
N GLY A 279 15.05 -11.59 -4.26
CA GLY A 279 14.56 -12.63 -3.35
C GLY A 279 13.09 -13.01 -3.58
N LEU A 280 12.51 -13.68 -2.58
CA LEU A 280 11.20 -14.34 -2.67
C LEU A 280 10.15 -13.77 -1.71
N ALA A 281 10.53 -12.86 -0.81
CA ALA A 281 9.62 -12.05 -0.01
C ALA A 281 9.69 -10.58 -0.43
N ASN A 282 8.54 -9.94 -0.54
CA ASN A 282 8.41 -8.48 -0.51
C ASN A 282 7.03 -8.13 0.03
N LEU A 283 6.96 -7.84 1.33
CA LEU A 283 5.68 -7.52 1.98
C LEU A 283 5.25 -6.06 1.79
N ASN A 284 6.14 -5.23 1.27
CA ASN A 284 5.90 -3.82 1.00
C ASN A 284 5.38 -3.57 -0.43
N GLY A 285 5.12 -4.63 -1.20
CA GLY A 285 4.62 -4.55 -2.56
C GLY A 285 3.28 -3.82 -2.70
N VAL A 286 3.03 -3.27 -3.90
CA VAL A 286 1.88 -2.41 -4.19
C VAL A 286 0.68 -3.23 -4.67
N HIS A 287 -0.52 -2.97 -4.15
CA HIS A 287 -1.74 -3.56 -4.72
C HIS A 287 -2.06 -2.87 -6.07
N ARG A 288 -2.14 -3.64 -7.15
CA ARG A 288 -2.49 -3.15 -8.48
C ARG A 288 -4.01 -3.21 -8.65
N VAL A 289 -4.66 -2.07 -8.80
CA VAL A 289 -6.05 -2.02 -9.25
C VAL A 289 -6.07 -2.16 -10.77
N THR A 290 -6.53 -3.30 -11.28
CA THR A 290 -6.84 -3.46 -12.72
C THR A 290 -8.34 -3.31 -12.95
N ARG A 291 -8.77 -3.03 -14.20
CA ARG A 291 -10.19 -2.82 -14.57
C ARG A 291 -11.14 -3.98 -14.19
N ARG A 292 -10.63 -5.13 -13.73
CA ARG A 292 -11.42 -6.31 -13.35
C ARG A 292 -11.08 -6.90 -11.98
N MET A 293 -9.90 -6.64 -11.41
CA MET A 293 -9.47 -7.18 -10.10
C MET A 293 -8.37 -6.33 -9.44
N LEU A 294 -8.35 -6.31 -8.10
CA LEU A 294 -7.15 -6.00 -7.32
C LEU A 294 -6.19 -7.18 -7.45
N ALA A 295 -4.94 -6.93 -7.85
CA ALA A 295 -3.85 -7.89 -7.80
C ALA A 295 -2.84 -7.40 -6.77
N THR A 296 -2.71 -8.11 -5.66
CA THR A 296 -1.75 -7.81 -4.60
C THR A 296 -0.31 -7.91 -5.12
N GLY A 297 0.49 -6.88 -4.89
CA GLY A 297 1.95 -6.93 -5.06
C GLY A 297 2.69 -7.45 -3.82
N ILE A 298 1.98 -7.76 -2.73
CA ILE A 298 2.53 -8.37 -1.52
C ILE A 298 2.90 -9.80 -1.87
N ARG A 299 4.18 -10.16 -1.65
CA ARG A 299 4.76 -11.43 -2.10
C ARG A 299 5.38 -12.21 -0.95
N TRP A 300 5.02 -13.49 -0.90
CA TRP A 300 5.64 -14.53 -0.08
C TRP A 300 5.65 -15.84 -0.88
N GLU A 301 6.61 -15.99 -1.79
CA GLU A 301 6.58 -17.01 -2.87
C GLU A 301 6.64 -18.47 -2.38
N THR A 302 6.99 -18.69 -1.12
CA THR A 302 7.01 -20.03 -0.52
C THR A 302 5.64 -20.46 0.00
N TRP A 303 4.68 -19.54 0.12
CA TRP A 303 3.30 -19.87 0.46
C TRP A 303 2.53 -20.16 -0.81
N THR A 304 2.31 -21.45 -1.09
CA THR A 304 1.74 -21.93 -2.34
C THR A 304 0.56 -22.87 -2.13
N VAL A 305 -0.37 -22.85 -3.08
CA VAL A 305 -1.47 -23.82 -3.22
C VAL A 305 -1.43 -24.34 -4.65
N ASN A 306 -1.33 -25.67 -4.82
CA ASN A 306 -1.16 -26.32 -6.13
C ASN A 306 0.00 -25.71 -6.95
N ASP A 307 1.17 -25.55 -6.32
CA ASP A 307 2.40 -24.99 -6.90
C ASP A 307 2.27 -23.55 -7.42
N LYS A 308 1.24 -22.82 -6.99
CA LYS A 308 1.05 -21.40 -7.32
C LYS A 308 1.13 -20.54 -6.07
N PRO A 309 1.86 -19.40 -6.09
CA PRO A 309 1.87 -18.45 -4.99
C PRO A 309 0.47 -18.00 -4.60
N VAL A 310 0.20 -17.99 -3.30
CA VAL A 310 -1.07 -17.49 -2.75
C VAL A 310 -1.14 -15.97 -2.91
N LYS A 311 -2.33 -15.47 -3.25
CA LYS A 311 -2.59 -14.03 -3.29
C LYS A 311 -2.88 -13.52 -1.89
N ILE A 312 -1.97 -12.70 -1.38
CA ILE A 312 -2.02 -12.16 -0.01
C ILE A 312 -2.93 -10.92 0.02
N ARG A 313 -4.05 -11.00 0.74
CA ARG A 313 -4.93 -9.86 0.99
C ARG A 313 -4.30 -8.90 1.99
N SER A 314 -3.84 -9.40 3.13
CA SER A 314 -3.31 -8.59 4.22
C SER A 314 -2.08 -9.26 4.85
N VAL A 315 -1.21 -8.46 5.43
CA VAL A 315 -0.02 -8.95 6.15
C VAL A 315 0.32 -8.02 7.30
N SER A 316 0.83 -8.58 8.39
CA SER A 316 1.47 -7.79 9.44
C SER A 316 2.80 -8.41 9.85
N MET A 317 3.80 -7.55 10.07
CA MET A 317 5.05 -7.92 10.72
C MET A 317 5.02 -7.39 12.15
N LYS A 318 5.27 -8.25 13.12
CA LYS A 318 5.26 -7.92 14.54
C LYS A 318 6.42 -8.56 15.27
N ILE A 319 7.00 -7.85 16.22
CA ILE A 319 8.15 -8.31 17.01
C ILE A 319 7.79 -8.38 18.49
N ARG A 320 8.42 -9.30 19.21
CA ARG A 320 8.18 -9.50 20.65
C ARG A 320 9.45 -9.96 21.33
N ARG A 321 9.65 -9.56 22.59
CA ARG A 321 10.77 -10.06 23.39
C ARG A 321 10.72 -11.59 23.49
N THR A 322 11.89 -12.19 23.43
CA THR A 322 12.14 -13.59 23.77
C THR A 322 12.92 -13.63 25.07
N TYR A 323 12.40 -14.34 26.06
CA TYR A 323 13.12 -14.63 27.29
C TYR A 323 13.93 -15.90 27.07
N PHE A 324 15.25 -15.83 27.29
CA PHE A 324 16.08 -17.03 27.37
C PHE A 324 15.52 -17.90 28.50
N LYS A 325 15.20 -19.16 28.18
CA LYS A 325 14.84 -20.17 29.19
C LYS A 325 16.07 -20.76 29.83
#